data_AF-A0A7X3A6U3-F1
#
_entry.id   AF-A0A7X3A6U3-F1
#
_cell.length_a   1.000
_cell.length_b   1.000
_cell.length_c   1.000
_cell.angle_alpha   90.00
_cell.angle_beta   90.00
_cell.angle_gamma   90.00
#
_symmetry.space_group_name_H-M   'P 1'
#
loop_
_entity.id
_entity.type
_entity.pdbx_description
1 polymer ?
#
loop_
_entity_poly.entity_id
_entity_poly.type
_entity_poly.pdbx_seq_one_letter_code
_entity_poly.pdbx_strand_id
1 'polypeptide(L)'
;MSTSLLEQQPAATMNAIADHKPDKWKAGKQREKAAQEAQSASAVRLQDFVRPSLSMLHSQNCKEAISLFKNHEESECAIVSDDQGRACGLLMRNRFFMRLSHRFGADLFYEKPISQLMDRDPLIVSSDAEPQQLIDQALNRHESLLYDCVIVTKADLPVGVLTVADLLRMSRLLQQEAVDKQVQMINGVSQRVNEIDSAFAAVRESSVQGEAISSEMVDLTLSGKNELDKVTNAFRRLAANSTLQEEQMSGLEAEAGSINRVTKLIRELAEQSNLLAINASIEAARAGEHGRGFAVVASEVMMLAQETKRSADEISQLTRTIVEAINRSAALAYEGKVEATASDACVQEAGRVFASLFRAAASSRSSTELIGSSTEKAYAHMTQVSNEIGKLLESYFLHEVNKT
;
A
#
# COMPACT_ATOMS: atom_id res chain seq x y z
N MET A 1 -53.40 7.42 -29.36
CA MET A 1 -53.31 7.07 -27.94
C MET A 1 -51.84 7.15 -27.56
N SER A 2 -51.35 8.35 -27.22
CA SER A 2 -51.12 8.85 -25.85
C SER A 2 -49.74 8.39 -25.32
N THR A 3 -48.65 9.14 -25.53
CA THR A 3 -48.07 10.24 -24.71
C THR A 3 -47.59 9.87 -23.28
N SER A 4 -46.26 9.89 -23.13
CA SER A 4 -45.41 10.50 -22.06
C SER A 4 -45.68 10.27 -20.56
N LEU A 5 -44.61 9.86 -19.85
CA LEU A 5 -44.18 10.21 -18.47
C LEU A 5 -42.86 9.42 -18.24
N LEU A 6 -41.63 9.96 -18.26
CA LEU A 6 -40.96 10.91 -17.36
C LEU A 6 -41.06 10.54 -15.87
N GLU A 7 -39.86 10.53 -15.25
CA GLU A 7 -39.52 10.71 -13.84
C GLU A 7 -39.25 9.49 -12.92
N GLN A 8 -37.95 9.38 -12.58
CA GLN A 8 -37.34 9.17 -11.25
C GLN A 8 -36.43 7.93 -11.09
N GLN A 9 -35.13 8.25 -11.07
CA GLN A 9 -34.04 7.59 -10.35
C GLN A 9 -34.36 7.52 -8.82
N PRO A 10 -33.72 6.63 -8.03
CA PRO A 10 -32.33 6.87 -7.67
C PRO A 10 -31.41 5.64 -7.69
N ALA A 11 -30.16 5.93 -8.03
CA ALA A 11 -29.00 5.11 -7.75
C ALA A 11 -28.75 5.09 -6.23
N ALA A 12 -28.86 3.91 -5.60
CA ALA A 12 -28.49 3.73 -4.20
C ALA A 12 -28.20 2.25 -3.89
N THR A 13 -27.06 1.72 -4.35
CA THR A 13 -26.47 0.47 -3.79
C THR A 13 -24.97 0.35 -4.13
N MET A 14 -24.19 1.42 -3.93
CA MET A 14 -22.72 1.33 -3.82
C MET A 14 -22.22 2.37 -2.81
N ASN A 15 -22.61 2.21 -1.54
CA ASN A 15 -21.87 2.74 -0.39
C ASN A 15 -22.50 2.21 0.90
N ALA A 16 -22.05 1.04 1.37
CA ALA A 16 -22.47 0.51 2.67
C ALA A 16 -21.41 -0.42 3.29
N ILE A 17 -20.12 -0.06 3.21
CA ILE A 17 -19.05 -0.70 4.02
C ILE A 17 -18.11 0.34 4.67
N ALA A 18 -18.33 1.63 4.48
CA ALA A 18 -17.49 2.68 5.03
C ALA A 18 -18.30 3.63 5.91
N ASP A 19 -18.74 3.16 7.07
CA ASP A 19 -19.00 4.02 8.24
C ASP A 19 -19.58 3.15 9.35
N HIS A 20 -18.75 2.66 10.26
CA HIS A 20 -19.11 2.34 11.66
C HIS A 20 -17.87 1.90 12.45
N LYS A 21 -16.78 2.69 12.42
CA LYS A 21 -15.65 2.48 13.34
C LYS A 21 -14.79 3.71 13.72
N PRO A 22 -15.26 4.99 13.74
CA PRO A 22 -14.38 6.07 14.20
C PRO A 22 -14.38 6.27 15.73
N ASP A 23 -15.41 5.85 16.47
CA ASP A 23 -15.55 6.27 17.89
C ASP A 23 -14.81 5.39 18.89
N LYS A 24 -14.74 4.06 18.68
CA LYS A 24 -13.99 3.19 19.60
C LYS A 24 -12.47 3.37 19.50
N TRP A 25 -11.97 3.73 18.31
CA TRP A 25 -10.54 3.95 18.07
C TRP A 25 -10.07 5.32 18.60
N LYS A 26 -10.90 6.36 18.47
CA LYS A 26 -10.64 7.68 19.07
C LYS A 26 -10.77 7.66 20.60
N ALA A 27 -11.75 6.94 21.15
CA ALA A 27 -11.91 6.77 22.60
C ALA A 27 -10.77 5.94 23.22
N GLY A 28 -10.24 4.93 22.50
CA GLY A 28 -9.04 4.17 22.89
C GLY A 28 -7.79 5.04 22.94
N LYS A 29 -7.54 5.82 21.87
CA LYS A 29 -6.41 6.77 21.83
C LYS A 29 -6.54 7.91 22.83
N GLN A 30 -7.75 8.41 23.12
CA GLN A 30 -7.96 9.44 24.14
C GLN A 30 -7.78 8.89 25.56
N ARG A 31 -8.13 7.62 25.83
CA ARG A 31 -7.80 6.95 27.10
C ARG A 31 -6.31 6.63 27.23
N GLU A 32 -5.62 6.24 26.17
CA GLU A 32 -4.16 6.09 26.16
C GLU A 32 -3.45 7.43 26.35
N LYS A 33 -3.94 8.50 25.72
CA LYS A 33 -3.38 9.84 25.87
C LYS A 33 -3.67 10.43 27.24
N ALA A 34 -4.87 10.20 27.81
CA ALA A 34 -5.19 10.60 29.18
C ALA A 34 -4.47 9.75 30.24
N ALA A 35 -4.18 8.47 29.95
CA ALA A 35 -3.32 7.63 30.78
C ALA A 35 -1.86 8.11 30.70
N GLN A 36 -1.35 8.44 29.52
CA GLN A 36 -0.01 9.04 29.32
C GLN A 36 0.11 10.44 29.94
N GLU A 37 -0.93 11.26 29.89
CA GLU A 37 -0.97 12.59 30.51
C GLU A 37 -1.08 12.48 32.04
N ALA A 38 -1.84 11.51 32.58
CA ALA A 38 -1.89 11.21 34.01
C ALA A 38 -0.60 10.54 34.54
N GLN A 39 0.12 9.77 33.72
CA GLN A 39 1.40 9.13 34.08
C GLN A 39 2.59 10.10 34.10
N SER A 40 2.44 11.31 33.56
CA SER A 40 3.48 12.36 33.65
C SER A 40 3.56 13.03 35.03
N ALA A 41 2.65 12.69 35.95
CA ALA A 41 2.51 13.34 37.26
C ALA A 41 3.30 12.70 38.41
N SER A 42 4.42 12.02 38.12
CA SER A 42 5.39 11.57 39.14
C SER A 42 6.82 11.93 38.76
N ALA A 43 7.05 13.16 38.30
CA ALA A 43 8.40 13.70 38.26
C ALA A 43 8.81 14.00 39.71
N VAL A 44 9.77 13.23 40.25
CA VAL A 44 10.46 13.53 41.50
C VAL A 44 10.86 15.00 41.49
N ARG A 45 10.22 15.86 42.31
CA ARG A 45 10.49 17.29 42.28
C ARG A 45 11.47 17.66 43.38
N LEU A 46 12.49 18.43 43.05
CA LEU A 46 13.51 18.92 43.98
C LEU A 46 12.87 19.56 45.22
N GLN A 47 11.83 20.38 45.02
CA GLN A 47 11.06 21.06 46.07
C GLN A 47 10.47 20.12 47.15
N ASP A 48 10.16 18.86 46.82
CA ASP A 48 9.53 17.91 47.74
C ASP A 48 10.52 17.36 48.78
N PHE A 49 11.82 17.66 48.59
CA PHE A 49 12.92 17.22 49.44
C PHE A 49 13.58 18.38 50.20
N VAL A 50 13.28 19.64 49.84
CA VAL A 50 13.89 20.82 50.47
C VAL A 50 13.36 20.97 51.89
N ARG A 51 14.28 21.02 52.85
CA ARG A 51 13.95 21.26 54.26
C ARG A 51 14.13 22.74 54.61
N PRO A 52 13.25 23.32 55.43
CA PRO A 52 13.50 24.64 56.00
C PRO A 52 14.79 24.60 56.82
N SER A 53 15.64 25.61 56.65
CA SER A 53 16.91 25.73 57.37
C SER A 53 16.95 26.99 58.20
N LEU A 54 17.77 26.97 59.25
CA LEU A 54 18.06 28.17 60.03
C LEU A 54 18.81 29.18 59.16
N SER A 55 18.52 30.46 59.34
CA SER A 55 19.24 31.54 58.68
C SER A 55 19.83 32.48 59.72
N MET A 56 21.05 32.97 59.44
CA MET A 56 21.80 33.89 60.29
C MET A 56 22.62 34.86 59.43
N LEU A 57 22.82 36.08 59.91
CA LEU A 57 23.63 37.08 59.22
C LEU A 57 25.12 36.82 59.46
N HIS A 58 25.96 37.07 58.45
CA HIS A 58 27.42 36.90 58.56
C HIS A 58 28.09 37.74 59.66
N SER A 59 27.41 38.80 60.11
CA SER A 59 27.84 39.77 61.14
C SER A 59 27.52 39.30 62.56
N GLN A 60 26.62 38.32 62.71
CA GLN A 60 26.31 37.71 64.01
C GLN A 60 27.53 36.98 64.55
N ASN A 61 27.63 36.94 65.88
CA ASN A 61 28.77 36.30 66.55
C ASN A 61 28.51 34.81 66.81
N CYS A 62 29.57 34.09 67.18
CA CYS A 62 29.46 32.65 67.41
C CYS A 62 28.60 32.30 68.63
N LYS A 63 28.48 33.19 69.62
CA LYS A 63 27.60 33.01 70.78
C LYS A 63 26.11 33.01 70.40
N GLU A 64 25.74 33.84 69.45
CA GLU A 64 24.40 33.87 68.84
C GLU A 64 24.14 32.59 68.04
N ALA A 65 25.12 32.12 67.26
CA ALA A 65 25.01 30.84 66.55
C ALA A 65 24.86 29.63 67.49
N ILE A 66 25.59 29.61 68.62
CA ILE A 66 25.43 28.56 69.65
C ILE A 66 24.00 28.59 70.21
N SER A 67 23.47 29.78 70.51
CA SER A 67 22.10 29.93 71.02
C SER A 67 21.07 29.48 70.00
N LEU A 68 21.28 29.78 68.71
CA LEU A 68 20.39 29.37 67.63
C LEU A 68 20.33 27.83 67.49
N PHE A 69 21.48 27.16 67.48
CA PHE A 69 21.53 25.69 67.42
C PHE A 69 21.04 25.00 68.69
N LYS A 70 21.18 25.63 69.87
CA LYS A 70 20.58 25.12 71.12
C LYS A 70 19.06 25.18 71.11
N ASN A 71 18.49 26.22 70.52
CA ASN A 71 17.04 26.37 70.40
C ASN A 71 16.42 25.49 69.30
N HIS A 72 17.24 24.93 68.41
CA HIS A 72 16.82 24.12 67.26
C HIS A 72 17.69 22.88 67.15
N GLU A 73 17.49 21.95 68.09
CA GLU A 73 18.32 20.75 68.21
C GLU A 73 18.21 19.79 67.02
N GLU A 74 17.22 19.95 66.14
CA GLU A 74 17.04 19.11 64.95
C GLU A 74 17.73 19.66 63.69
N SER A 75 18.26 20.90 63.75
CA SER A 75 18.92 21.51 62.60
C SER A 75 20.39 21.08 62.48
N GLU A 76 20.72 20.47 61.33
CA GLU A 76 22.06 19.98 61.02
C GLU A 76 23.00 21.09 60.49
N CYS A 77 22.42 22.17 59.97
CA CYS A 77 23.16 23.33 59.47
C CYS A 77 22.37 24.64 59.65
N ALA A 78 23.07 25.76 59.46
CA ALA A 78 22.47 27.08 59.32
C ALA A 78 23.04 27.75 58.06
N ILE A 79 22.17 28.36 57.27
CA ILE A 79 22.52 29.18 56.12
C ILE A 79 23.01 30.53 56.65
N VAL A 80 24.19 30.95 56.19
CA VAL A 80 24.73 32.27 56.51
C VAL A 80 24.44 33.19 55.35
N SER A 81 23.65 34.24 55.61
CA SER A 81 23.24 35.22 54.62
C SER A 81 24.03 36.53 54.74
N ASP A 82 24.14 37.24 53.63
CA ASP A 82 24.61 38.63 53.59
C ASP A 82 23.55 39.61 54.09
N ASP A 83 23.93 40.89 54.21
CA ASP A 83 23.01 41.97 54.62
C ASP A 83 21.84 42.17 53.63
N GLN A 84 21.88 41.55 52.44
CA GLN A 84 20.81 41.52 51.43
C GLN A 84 19.97 40.23 51.48
N GLY A 85 20.27 39.32 52.42
CA GLY A 85 19.56 38.04 52.60
C GLY A 85 20.04 36.90 51.71
N ARG A 86 21.03 37.12 50.83
CA ARG A 86 21.56 36.10 49.91
C ARG A 86 22.49 35.14 50.64
N ALA A 87 22.43 33.86 50.30
CA ALA A 87 23.31 32.86 50.90
C ALA A 87 24.78 33.15 50.55
N CYS A 88 25.61 33.39 51.56
CA CYS A 88 27.04 33.69 51.42
C CYS A 88 27.95 32.65 52.12
N GLY A 89 27.37 31.74 52.89
CA GLY A 89 28.09 30.64 53.51
C GLY A 89 27.17 29.59 54.15
N LEU A 90 27.74 28.47 54.56
CA LEU A 90 27.04 27.39 55.26
C LEU A 90 27.75 27.08 56.57
N LEU A 91 26.98 26.97 57.65
CA LEU A 91 27.50 26.57 58.96
C LEU A 91 26.97 25.19 59.32
N MET A 92 27.79 24.16 59.12
CA MET A 92 27.46 22.79 59.55
C MET A 92 27.61 22.66 61.07
N ARG A 93 26.56 22.23 61.76
CA ARG A 93 26.51 22.18 63.23
C ARG A 93 27.65 21.35 63.81
N ASN A 94 27.88 20.16 63.28
CA ASN A 94 28.93 19.26 63.77
C ASN A 94 30.33 19.91 63.65
N ARG A 95 30.66 20.46 62.47
CA ARG A 95 31.94 21.14 62.21
C ARG A 95 32.13 22.37 63.10
N PHE A 96 31.05 23.13 63.33
CA PHE A 96 31.05 24.30 64.20
C PHE A 96 31.34 23.96 65.67
N PHE A 97 30.59 23.00 66.25
CA PHE A 97 30.81 22.59 67.62
C PHE A 97 32.14 21.85 67.82
N MET A 98 32.59 21.06 66.85
CA MET A 98 33.94 20.45 66.89
C MET A 98 35.04 21.50 66.99
N ARG A 99 34.96 22.58 66.18
CA ARG A 99 35.93 23.69 66.24
C ARG A 99 35.89 24.42 67.59
N LEU A 100 34.71 24.61 68.17
CA LEU A 100 34.54 25.26 69.48
C LEU A 100 34.98 24.38 70.66
N SER A 101 34.95 23.05 70.51
CA SER A 101 35.29 22.08 71.55
C SER A 101 36.79 21.89 71.77
N HIS A 102 37.64 22.50 70.94
CA HIS A 102 39.10 22.49 71.16
C HIS A 102 39.48 23.25 72.43
N ARG A 103 40.66 22.95 73.00
CA ARG A 103 41.16 23.38 74.33
C ARG A 103 41.09 24.89 74.62
N PHE A 104 40.94 25.75 73.60
CA PHE A 104 40.72 27.20 73.73
C PHE A 104 39.64 27.75 72.77
N GLY A 105 38.83 26.87 72.15
CA GLY A 105 37.91 27.24 71.07
C GLY A 105 36.81 28.21 71.52
N ALA A 106 36.35 28.08 72.77
CA ALA A 106 35.36 29.00 73.32
C ALA A 106 35.90 30.44 73.47
N ASP A 107 37.08 30.59 74.06
CA ASP A 107 37.66 31.91 74.32
C ASP A 107 38.16 32.62 73.04
N LEU A 108 38.55 31.86 72.02
CA LEU A 108 39.06 32.40 70.75
C LEU A 108 37.97 32.87 69.78
N PHE A 109 36.80 32.24 69.79
CA PHE A 109 35.82 32.39 68.72
C PHE A 109 34.45 32.95 69.16
N TYR A 110 34.10 32.95 70.44
CA TYR A 110 32.74 33.35 70.89
C TYR A 110 32.31 34.74 70.42
N GLU A 111 33.21 35.72 70.50
CA GLU A 111 32.98 37.12 70.10
C GLU A 111 33.38 37.39 68.64
N LYS A 112 33.82 36.36 67.90
CA LYS A 112 34.16 36.50 66.47
C LYS A 112 32.90 36.38 65.60
N PRO A 113 32.86 37.09 64.46
CA PRO A 113 31.75 36.96 63.52
C PRO A 113 31.75 35.57 62.87
N ILE A 114 30.56 35.05 62.58
CA ILE A 114 30.35 33.72 61.97
C ILE A 114 31.06 33.59 60.62
N SER A 115 31.29 34.70 59.91
CA SER A 115 32.09 34.77 58.67
C SER A 115 33.52 34.20 58.78
N GLN A 116 34.05 34.02 60.00
CA GLN A 116 35.36 33.38 60.23
C GLN A 116 35.28 31.85 60.37
N LEU A 117 34.10 31.30 60.65
CA LEU A 117 33.90 29.87 60.94
C LEU A 117 32.97 29.16 59.96
N MET A 118 32.21 29.90 59.14
CA MET A 118 31.38 29.35 58.06
C MET A 118 32.20 28.73 56.94
N ASP A 119 31.59 27.79 56.22
CA ASP A 119 32.05 27.38 54.90
C ASP A 119 31.75 28.51 53.89
N ARG A 120 32.77 28.92 53.15
CA ARG A 120 32.71 30.05 52.21
C ARG A 120 32.42 29.61 50.77
N ASP A 121 32.44 28.31 50.51
CA ASP A 121 32.15 27.74 49.20
C ASP A 121 31.11 26.61 49.29
N PRO A 122 29.90 26.88 49.84
CA PRO A 122 28.84 25.88 49.87
C PRO A 122 28.29 25.66 48.46
N LEU A 123 27.85 24.43 48.15
CA LEU A 123 27.11 24.23 46.91
C LEU A 123 25.73 24.86 47.04
N ILE A 124 25.48 25.84 46.17
CA ILE A 124 24.20 26.54 46.04
C ILE A 124 23.59 26.13 44.70
N VAL A 125 22.34 25.68 44.72
CA VAL A 125 21.60 25.24 43.53
C VAL A 125 20.27 25.96 43.43
N SER A 126 19.84 26.26 42.21
CA SER A 126 18.51 26.82 41.96
C SER A 126 17.41 25.79 42.27
N SER A 127 16.26 26.24 42.77
CA SER A 127 15.08 25.40 42.95
C SER A 127 14.58 24.75 41.66
N ASP A 128 14.95 25.31 40.50
CA ASP A 128 14.56 24.83 39.17
C ASP A 128 15.59 23.87 38.55
N ALA A 129 16.66 23.52 39.28
CA ALA A 129 17.69 22.61 38.79
C ALA A 129 17.14 21.18 38.62
N GLU A 130 17.65 20.46 37.62
CA GLU A 130 17.29 19.06 37.43
C GLU A 130 17.82 18.21 38.62
N PRO A 131 16.96 17.40 39.27
CA PRO A 131 17.34 16.55 40.40
C PRO A 131 18.57 15.68 40.15
N GLN A 132 18.70 15.13 38.94
CA GLN A 132 19.80 14.23 38.57
C GLN A 132 21.13 14.98 38.49
N GLN A 133 21.17 16.15 37.84
CA GLN A 133 22.36 17.00 37.78
C GLN A 133 22.80 17.47 39.18
N LEU A 134 21.83 17.79 40.04
CA LEU A 134 22.09 18.18 41.43
C LEU A 134 22.69 17.03 42.24
N ILE A 135 22.16 15.81 42.10
CA ILE A 135 22.71 14.62 42.75
C ILE A 135 24.15 14.39 42.29
N ASP A 136 24.40 14.46 40.98
CA ASP A 136 25.75 14.28 40.42
C ASP A 136 26.73 15.35 40.92
N GLN A 137 26.31 16.63 40.98
CA GLN A 137 27.13 17.72 41.52
C GLN A 137 27.39 17.57 43.03
N ALA A 138 26.44 17.05 43.79
CA ALA A 138 26.56 16.88 45.22
C ALA A 138 27.41 15.66 45.60
N LEU A 139 27.26 14.54 44.89
CA LEU A 139 28.00 13.30 45.15
C LEU A 139 29.43 13.31 44.59
N ASN A 140 29.73 14.16 43.60
CA ASN A 140 31.09 14.33 43.08
C ASN A 140 31.97 15.30 43.88
N ARG A 141 31.48 15.82 45.03
CA ARG A 141 32.30 16.68 45.89
C ARG A 141 33.39 15.88 46.60
N HIS A 142 34.42 16.59 47.06
CA HIS A 142 35.47 16.00 47.88
C HIS A 142 34.86 15.36 49.15
N GLU A 143 35.39 14.22 49.59
CA GLU A 143 34.85 13.39 50.68
C GLU A 143 34.54 14.18 51.97
N SER A 144 35.35 15.21 52.24
CA SER A 144 35.21 16.12 53.39
C SER A 144 33.97 17.04 53.34
N LEU A 145 33.41 17.27 52.15
CA LEU A 145 32.25 18.14 51.88
C LEU A 145 31.03 17.34 51.42
N LEU A 146 31.17 16.01 51.27
CA LEU A 146 30.11 15.14 50.75
C LEU A 146 28.89 15.12 51.67
N TYR A 147 29.11 15.21 52.99
CA TYR A 147 28.06 15.27 54.02
C TYR A 147 27.49 16.68 54.26
N ASP A 148 28.00 17.70 53.56
CA ASP A 148 27.53 19.07 53.75
C ASP A 148 26.21 19.30 53.01
N CYS A 149 25.30 20.00 53.68
CA CYS A 149 24.00 20.34 53.12
C CYS A 149 24.14 21.18 51.85
N VAL A 150 23.26 20.95 50.88
CA VAL A 150 23.18 21.76 49.66
C VAL A 150 22.19 22.89 49.89
N ILE A 151 22.57 24.13 49.62
CA ILE A 151 21.66 25.27 49.76
C ILE A 151 20.81 25.37 48.51
N VAL A 152 19.49 25.42 48.68
CA VAL A 152 18.54 25.63 47.57
C VAL A 152 18.07 27.07 47.57
N THR A 153 18.25 27.76 46.46
CA THR A 153 17.87 29.17 46.28
C THR A 153 16.78 29.35 45.23
N LYS A 154 15.92 30.34 45.41
CA LYS A 154 14.97 30.81 44.40
C LYS A 154 15.10 32.32 44.27
N ALA A 155 15.40 32.81 43.07
CA ALA A 155 15.73 34.23 42.83
C ALA A 155 16.82 34.76 43.80
N ASP A 156 17.92 34.00 43.93
CA ASP A 156 19.08 34.27 44.81
C ASP A 156 18.81 34.31 46.33
N LEU A 157 17.57 34.06 46.75
CA LEU A 157 17.20 33.94 48.16
C LEU A 157 17.19 32.47 48.60
N PRO A 158 17.77 32.12 49.76
CA PRO A 158 17.75 30.76 50.28
C PRO A 158 16.33 30.34 50.66
N VAL A 159 15.86 29.23 50.08
CA VAL A 159 14.56 28.62 50.38
C VAL A 159 14.71 27.49 51.41
N GLY A 160 15.86 26.82 51.43
CA GLY A 160 16.13 25.75 52.37
C GLY A 160 17.39 24.99 52.02
N VAL A 161 17.52 23.79 52.58
CA VAL A 161 18.66 22.91 52.36
C VAL A 161 18.24 21.49 51.99
N LEU A 162 19.14 20.78 51.31
CA LEU A 162 19.05 19.34 51.05
C LEU A 162 20.17 18.62 51.80
N THR A 163 19.82 17.60 52.58
CA THR A 163 20.79 16.72 53.23
C THR A 163 21.21 15.60 52.27
N VAL A 164 22.34 14.93 52.55
CA VAL A 164 22.73 13.72 51.79
C VAL A 164 21.67 12.63 51.84
N ALA A 165 20.97 12.49 52.97
CA ALA A 165 19.87 11.53 53.08
C ALA A 165 18.73 11.83 52.10
N ASP A 166 18.40 13.12 51.92
CA ASP A 166 17.40 13.57 50.95
C ASP A 166 17.88 13.33 49.50
N LEU A 167 19.17 13.61 49.21
CA LEU A 167 19.78 13.31 47.90
C LEU A 167 19.75 11.83 47.56
N LEU A 168 20.12 10.96 48.51
CA LEU A 168 20.09 9.51 48.33
C LEU A 168 18.66 8.98 48.17
N ARG A 169 17.70 9.54 48.91
CA ARG A 169 16.28 9.19 48.76
C ARG A 169 15.77 9.60 47.37
N MET A 170 16.11 10.79 46.92
CA MET A 170 15.77 11.30 45.60
C MET A 170 16.40 10.43 44.49
N SER A 171 17.67 10.04 44.63
CA SER A 171 18.37 9.11 43.73
C SER A 171 17.64 7.76 43.63
N ARG A 172 17.24 7.15 44.76
CA ARG A 172 16.47 5.89 44.76
C ARG A 172 15.13 6.02 44.05
N LEU A 173 14.42 7.12 44.25
CA LEU A 173 13.12 7.35 43.61
C LEU A 173 13.27 7.56 42.10
N LEU A 174 14.29 8.31 41.65
CA LEU A 174 14.61 8.46 40.24
C LEU A 174 15.00 7.11 39.60
N GLN A 175 15.77 6.29 40.30
CA GLN A 175 16.12 4.94 39.84
C GLN A 175 14.89 4.05 39.71
N GLN A 176 13.96 4.10 40.68
CA GLN A 176 12.71 3.34 40.60
C GLN A 176 11.85 3.79 39.42
N GLU A 177 11.68 5.09 39.22
CA GLU A 177 10.92 5.64 38.10
C GLU A 177 11.54 5.24 36.75
N ALA A 178 12.88 5.24 36.64
CA ALA A 178 13.59 4.79 35.45
C ALA A 178 13.35 3.30 35.17
N VAL A 179 13.38 2.46 36.20
CA VAL A 179 13.08 1.02 36.09
C VAL A 179 11.62 0.79 35.66
N ASP A 180 10.66 1.48 36.28
CA ASP A 180 9.24 1.35 35.94
C ASP A 180 8.97 1.75 34.49
N LYS A 181 9.56 2.86 34.02
CA LYS A 181 9.50 3.28 32.62
C LYS A 181 10.12 2.24 31.68
N GLN A 182 11.22 1.62 32.09
CA GLN A 182 11.89 0.59 31.29
C GLN A 182 11.04 -0.68 31.18
N VAL A 183 10.40 -1.13 32.26
CA VAL A 183 9.47 -2.27 32.25
C VAL A 183 8.27 -1.99 31.33
N GLN A 184 7.69 -0.79 31.40
CA GLN A 184 6.60 -0.39 30.50
C GLN A 184 7.04 -0.41 29.03
N MET A 185 8.24 0.11 28.75
CA MET A 185 8.81 0.08 27.40
C MET A 185 8.98 -1.37 26.91
N ILE A 186 9.50 -2.27 27.75
CA ILE A 186 9.71 -3.68 27.40
C ILE A 186 8.38 -4.38 27.12
N ASN A 187 7.36 -4.17 27.95
CA ASN A 187 6.01 -4.72 27.71
C ASN A 187 5.42 -4.20 26.38
N GLY A 188 5.61 -2.91 26.07
CA GLY A 188 5.20 -2.34 24.80
C GLY A 188 5.97 -2.88 23.59
N VAL A 189 7.24 -3.26 23.75
CA VAL A 189 7.99 -3.98 22.71
C VAL A 189 7.46 -5.41 22.56
N SER A 190 7.21 -6.13 23.65
CA SER A 190 6.65 -7.50 23.62
C SER A 190 5.29 -7.56 22.91
N GLN A 191 4.41 -6.58 23.13
CA GLN A 191 3.14 -6.50 22.42
C GLN A 191 3.35 -6.32 20.91
N ARG A 192 4.26 -5.42 20.51
CA ARG A 192 4.59 -5.20 19.09
C ARG A 192 5.18 -6.44 18.43
N VAL A 193 5.97 -7.25 19.15
CA VAL A 193 6.47 -8.54 18.66
C VAL A 193 5.32 -9.50 18.34
N ASN A 194 4.31 -9.61 19.22
CA ASN A 194 3.14 -10.45 18.97
C ASN A 194 2.31 -9.95 17.77
N GLU A 195 2.17 -8.64 17.61
CA GLU A 195 1.50 -8.05 16.44
C GLU A 195 2.25 -8.41 15.15
N ILE A 196 3.58 -8.37 15.16
CA ILE A 196 4.38 -8.74 13.99
C ILE A 196 4.32 -10.25 13.69
N ASP A 197 4.26 -11.11 14.71
CA ASP A 197 4.05 -12.56 14.54
C ASP A 197 2.74 -12.86 13.78
N SER A 198 1.66 -12.19 14.19
CA SER A 198 0.37 -12.28 13.48
C SER A 198 0.44 -11.78 12.03
N ALA A 199 1.21 -10.72 11.79
CA ALA A 199 1.42 -10.19 10.44
C ALA A 199 2.21 -11.17 9.57
N PHE A 200 3.20 -11.86 10.13
CA PHE A 200 3.95 -12.89 9.40
C PHE A 200 3.07 -14.07 8.98
N ALA A 201 2.17 -14.53 9.86
CA ALA A 201 1.22 -15.59 9.52
C ALA A 201 0.35 -15.20 8.31
N ALA A 202 -0.16 -13.96 8.29
CA ALA A 202 -0.96 -13.43 7.19
C ALA A 202 -0.15 -13.31 5.89
N VAL A 203 1.11 -12.83 5.95
CA VAL A 203 2.00 -12.75 4.78
C VAL A 203 2.32 -14.13 4.22
N ARG A 204 2.55 -15.13 5.08
CA ARG A 204 2.81 -16.51 4.66
C ARG A 204 1.60 -17.11 3.94
N GLU A 205 0.41 -16.94 4.50
CA GLU A 205 -0.85 -17.36 3.86
C GLU A 205 -1.04 -16.69 2.50
N SER A 206 -0.86 -15.37 2.44
CA SER A 206 -0.96 -14.60 1.19
C SER A 206 0.07 -15.04 0.16
N SER A 207 1.28 -15.44 0.58
CA SER A 207 2.31 -15.97 -0.33
C SER A 207 1.89 -17.32 -0.92
N VAL A 208 1.39 -18.25 -0.10
CA VAL A 208 0.89 -19.54 -0.59
C VAL A 208 -0.28 -19.36 -1.57
N GLN A 209 -1.21 -18.45 -1.26
CA GLN A 209 -2.30 -18.11 -2.18
C GLN A 209 -1.78 -17.47 -3.47
N GLY A 210 -0.81 -16.56 -3.38
CA GLY A 210 -0.19 -15.91 -4.54
C GLY A 210 0.50 -16.90 -5.48
N GLU A 211 1.11 -17.95 -4.93
CA GLU A 211 1.74 -19.02 -5.71
C GLU A 211 0.70 -19.86 -6.44
N ALA A 212 -0.38 -20.25 -5.75
CA ALA A 212 -1.49 -20.99 -6.36
C ALA A 212 -2.15 -20.21 -7.50
N ILE A 213 -2.46 -18.91 -7.29
CA ILE A 213 -3.04 -18.03 -8.30
C ILE A 213 -2.08 -17.85 -9.49
N SER A 214 -0.78 -17.71 -9.23
CA SER A 214 0.21 -17.57 -10.30
C SER A 214 0.32 -18.84 -11.14
N SER A 215 0.21 -20.03 -10.52
CA SER A 215 0.17 -21.32 -11.24
C SER A 215 -1.09 -21.43 -12.10
N GLU A 216 -2.27 -21.12 -11.54
CA GLU A 216 -3.53 -21.14 -12.28
C GLU A 216 -3.50 -20.16 -13.46
N MET A 217 -2.92 -18.97 -13.27
CA MET A 217 -2.75 -17.99 -14.34
C MET A 217 -1.87 -18.51 -15.48
N VAL A 218 -0.81 -19.26 -15.18
CA VAL A 218 0.03 -19.91 -16.21
C VAL A 218 -0.80 -20.91 -17.00
N ASP A 219 -1.56 -21.78 -16.33
CA ASP A 219 -2.38 -22.81 -16.98
C ASP A 219 -3.48 -22.20 -17.85
N LEU A 220 -4.20 -21.19 -17.34
CA LEU A 220 -5.21 -20.45 -18.08
C LEU A 220 -4.62 -19.75 -19.31
N THR A 221 -3.42 -19.18 -19.18
CA THR A 221 -2.75 -18.48 -20.28
C THR A 221 -2.29 -19.46 -21.37
N LEU A 222 -1.78 -20.64 -20.98
CA LEU A 222 -1.41 -21.69 -21.92
C LEU A 222 -2.63 -22.26 -22.66
N SER A 223 -3.72 -22.51 -21.92
CA SER A 223 -4.99 -22.94 -22.50
C SER A 223 -5.54 -21.90 -23.48
N GLY A 224 -5.58 -20.63 -23.08
CA GLY A 224 -6.03 -19.54 -23.94
C GLY A 224 -5.18 -19.37 -25.19
N LYS A 225 -3.85 -19.54 -25.09
CA LYS A 225 -2.97 -19.57 -26.26
C LYS A 225 -3.33 -20.69 -27.23
N ASN A 226 -3.58 -21.90 -26.74
CA ASN A 226 -3.98 -23.03 -27.58
C ASN A 226 -5.32 -22.77 -28.29
N GLU A 227 -6.29 -22.16 -27.61
CA GLU A 227 -7.55 -21.75 -28.25
C GLU A 227 -7.33 -20.68 -29.33
N LEU A 228 -6.46 -19.70 -29.10
CA LEU A 228 -6.10 -18.71 -30.13
C LEU A 228 -5.40 -19.34 -31.34
N ASP A 229 -4.55 -20.35 -31.14
CA ASP A 229 -3.91 -21.08 -32.24
C ASP A 229 -4.95 -21.85 -33.07
N LYS A 230 -5.98 -22.44 -32.44
CA LYS A 230 -7.11 -23.06 -33.15
C LYS A 230 -7.90 -22.05 -33.96
N VAL A 231 -8.19 -20.87 -33.39
CA VAL A 231 -8.91 -19.79 -34.07
C VAL A 231 -8.10 -19.25 -35.26
N THR A 232 -6.79 -19.06 -35.10
CA THR A 232 -5.86 -18.67 -36.18
C THR A 232 -5.94 -19.66 -37.35
N ASN A 233 -5.88 -20.96 -37.05
CA ASN A 233 -6.00 -22.00 -38.08
C ASN A 233 -7.38 -22.01 -38.75
N ALA A 234 -8.45 -21.72 -38.01
CA ALA A 234 -9.79 -21.60 -38.59
C ALA A 234 -9.89 -20.44 -39.58
N PHE A 235 -9.35 -19.26 -39.25
CA PHE A 235 -9.34 -18.11 -40.17
C PHE A 235 -8.47 -18.34 -41.40
N ARG A 236 -7.31 -18.98 -41.26
CA ARG A 236 -6.49 -19.37 -42.43
C ARG A 236 -7.23 -20.32 -43.37
N ARG A 237 -7.94 -21.31 -42.81
CA ARG A 237 -8.80 -22.21 -43.60
C ARG A 237 -9.94 -21.47 -44.28
N LEU A 238 -10.55 -20.50 -43.60
CA LEU A 238 -11.61 -19.67 -44.17
C LEU A 238 -11.11 -18.85 -45.36
N ALA A 239 -9.96 -18.18 -45.21
CA ALA A 239 -9.33 -17.41 -46.30
C ALA A 239 -8.95 -18.29 -47.51
N ALA A 240 -8.44 -19.50 -47.25
CA ALA A 240 -8.14 -20.48 -48.30
C ALA A 240 -9.42 -20.95 -49.02
N ASN A 241 -10.48 -21.26 -48.28
CA ASN A 241 -11.77 -21.65 -48.84
C ASN A 241 -12.40 -20.53 -49.69
N SER A 242 -12.33 -19.28 -49.22
CA SER A 242 -12.79 -18.12 -50.01
C SER A 242 -12.02 -17.97 -51.31
N THR A 243 -10.70 -18.20 -51.30
CA THR A 243 -9.87 -18.16 -52.53
C THR A 243 -10.27 -19.27 -53.50
N LEU A 244 -10.49 -20.49 -53.00
CA LEU A 244 -10.96 -21.60 -53.83
C LEU A 244 -12.37 -21.33 -54.39
N GLN A 245 -13.24 -20.68 -53.63
CA GLN A 245 -14.56 -20.28 -54.08
C GLN A 245 -14.48 -19.21 -55.17
N GLU A 246 -13.59 -18.21 -55.06
CA GLU A 246 -13.30 -17.24 -56.13
C GLU A 246 -12.86 -17.94 -57.44
N GLU A 247 -11.95 -18.91 -57.35
CA GLU A 247 -11.48 -19.68 -58.51
C GLU A 247 -12.62 -20.47 -59.17
N GLN A 248 -13.47 -21.13 -58.37
CA GLN A 248 -14.64 -21.85 -58.88
C GLN A 248 -15.66 -20.92 -59.55
N MET A 249 -15.91 -19.74 -58.98
CA MET A 249 -16.80 -18.75 -59.59
C MET A 249 -16.24 -18.25 -60.93
N SER A 250 -14.93 -18.03 -61.04
CA SER A 250 -14.28 -17.66 -62.30
C SER A 250 -14.41 -18.76 -63.37
N GLY A 251 -14.30 -20.03 -62.96
CA GLY A 251 -14.57 -21.18 -63.84
C GLY A 251 -16.02 -21.20 -64.37
N LEU A 252 -16.99 -21.03 -63.48
CA LEU A 252 -18.42 -20.97 -63.84
C LEU A 252 -18.73 -19.79 -64.76
N GLU A 253 -18.09 -18.64 -64.56
CA GLU A 253 -18.24 -17.47 -65.43
C GLU A 253 -17.77 -17.79 -66.87
N ALA A 254 -16.64 -18.48 -67.01
CA ALA A 254 -16.12 -18.91 -68.31
C ALA A 254 -17.05 -19.91 -69.02
N GLU A 255 -17.64 -20.85 -68.27
CA GLU A 255 -18.63 -21.79 -68.79
C GLU A 255 -19.92 -21.08 -69.23
N ALA A 256 -20.46 -20.18 -68.40
CA ALA A 256 -21.63 -19.38 -68.74
C ALA A 256 -21.38 -18.49 -69.98
N GLY A 257 -20.18 -17.92 -70.10
CA GLY A 257 -19.75 -17.19 -71.29
C GLY A 257 -19.71 -18.08 -72.54
N SER A 258 -19.34 -19.35 -72.40
CA SER A 258 -19.35 -20.33 -73.49
C SER A 258 -20.77 -20.70 -73.92
N ILE A 259 -21.68 -20.92 -72.96
CA ILE A 259 -23.10 -21.12 -73.23
C ILE A 259 -23.67 -19.93 -74.00
N ASN A 260 -23.42 -18.70 -73.54
CA ASN A 260 -23.93 -17.51 -74.21
C ASN A 260 -23.45 -17.38 -75.67
N ARG A 261 -22.20 -17.78 -75.96
CA ARG A 261 -21.68 -17.81 -77.35
C ARG A 261 -22.42 -18.84 -78.21
N VAL A 262 -22.67 -20.04 -77.69
CA VAL A 262 -23.41 -21.09 -78.40
C VAL A 262 -24.86 -20.68 -78.63
N THR A 263 -25.52 -20.12 -77.62
CA THR A 263 -26.89 -19.62 -77.72
C THR A 263 -27.02 -18.51 -78.76
N LYS A 264 -26.04 -17.60 -78.83
CA LYS A 264 -26.00 -16.57 -79.87
C LYS A 264 -25.89 -17.18 -81.28
N LEU A 265 -25.04 -18.20 -81.46
CA LEU A 265 -24.93 -18.92 -82.73
C LEU A 265 -26.26 -19.62 -83.10
N ILE A 266 -26.92 -20.29 -82.14
CA ILE A 266 -28.24 -20.92 -82.37
C ILE A 266 -29.25 -19.87 -82.81
N ARG A 267 -29.25 -18.69 -82.18
CA ARG A 267 -30.13 -17.58 -82.57
C ARG A 267 -29.86 -17.12 -84.00
N GLU A 268 -28.59 -16.97 -84.36
CA GLU A 268 -28.17 -16.59 -85.72
C GLU A 268 -28.58 -17.66 -86.76
N LEU A 269 -28.42 -18.95 -86.45
CA LEU A 269 -28.85 -20.07 -87.31
C LEU A 269 -30.38 -20.14 -87.46
N ALA A 270 -31.12 -19.86 -86.39
CA ALA A 270 -32.57 -19.76 -86.41
C ALA A 270 -33.05 -18.59 -87.29
N GLU A 271 -32.39 -17.42 -87.19
CA GLU A 271 -32.66 -16.26 -88.05
C GLU A 271 -32.42 -16.59 -89.53
N GLN A 272 -31.29 -17.24 -89.85
CA GLN A 272 -30.97 -17.69 -91.20
C GLN A 272 -31.96 -18.73 -91.73
N SER A 273 -32.33 -19.72 -90.91
CA SER A 273 -33.31 -20.75 -91.28
C SER A 273 -34.69 -20.14 -91.53
N ASN A 274 -35.09 -19.15 -90.73
CA ASN A 274 -36.33 -18.40 -90.93
C ASN A 274 -36.31 -17.65 -92.26
N LEU A 275 -35.19 -17.00 -92.61
CA LEU A 275 -35.03 -16.33 -93.92
C LEU A 275 -35.07 -17.32 -95.10
N LEU A 276 -34.43 -18.49 -94.96
CA LEU A 276 -34.49 -19.55 -95.97
C LEU A 276 -35.91 -20.08 -96.15
N ALA A 277 -36.64 -20.28 -95.05
CA ALA A 277 -38.03 -20.73 -95.07
C ALA A 277 -38.95 -19.71 -95.75
N ILE A 278 -38.76 -18.41 -95.49
CA ILE A 278 -39.48 -17.33 -96.18
C ILE A 278 -39.22 -17.39 -97.69
N ASN A 279 -37.95 -17.51 -98.10
CA ASN A 279 -37.60 -17.62 -99.52
C ASN A 279 -38.21 -18.87 -100.18
N ALA A 280 -38.19 -20.02 -99.49
CA ALA A 280 -38.80 -21.25 -99.96
C ALA A 280 -40.34 -21.13 -100.07
N SER A 281 -40.99 -20.45 -99.13
CA SER A 281 -42.44 -20.20 -99.16
C SER A 281 -42.84 -19.30 -100.34
N ILE A 282 -42.03 -18.27 -100.63
CA ILE A 282 -42.22 -17.39 -101.80
C ILE A 282 -42.10 -18.21 -103.09
N GLU A 283 -41.07 -19.04 -103.23
CA GLU A 283 -40.85 -19.82 -104.46
C GLU A 283 -41.89 -20.93 -104.63
N ALA A 284 -42.35 -21.53 -103.52
CA ALA A 284 -43.46 -22.47 -103.52
C ALA A 284 -44.77 -21.82 -103.99
N ALA A 285 -45.06 -20.59 -103.56
CA ALA A 285 -46.20 -19.82 -104.06
C ALA A 285 -46.05 -19.50 -105.57
N ARG A 286 -44.83 -19.24 -106.02
CA ARG A 286 -44.50 -18.92 -107.42
C ARG A 286 -44.69 -20.11 -108.36
N ALA A 287 -44.44 -21.34 -107.89
CA ALA A 287 -44.66 -22.58 -108.62
C ALA A 287 -46.15 -23.00 -108.73
N GLY A 288 -47.07 -22.26 -108.11
CA GLY A 288 -48.51 -22.49 -108.20
C GLY A 288 -48.94 -23.85 -107.62
N GLU A 289 -49.77 -24.60 -108.37
CA GLU A 289 -50.29 -25.92 -107.93
C GLU A 289 -49.18 -26.95 -107.66
N HIS A 290 -48.05 -26.89 -108.37
CA HIS A 290 -46.92 -27.80 -108.17
C HIS A 290 -46.11 -27.50 -106.89
N GLY A 291 -46.25 -26.31 -106.31
CA GLY A 291 -45.53 -25.87 -105.11
C GLY A 291 -46.27 -26.09 -103.80
N ARG A 292 -47.53 -26.55 -103.82
CA ARG A 292 -48.39 -26.69 -102.61
C ARG A 292 -47.75 -27.51 -101.48
N GLY A 293 -47.12 -28.64 -101.80
CA GLY A 293 -46.42 -29.47 -100.81
C GLY A 293 -45.19 -28.77 -100.22
N PHE A 294 -44.43 -28.03 -101.03
CA PHE A 294 -43.29 -27.25 -100.58
C PHE A 294 -43.69 -26.06 -99.70
N ALA A 295 -44.85 -25.44 -99.97
CA ALA A 295 -45.37 -24.33 -99.16
C ALA A 295 -45.68 -24.77 -97.71
N VAL A 296 -46.24 -25.98 -97.53
CA VAL A 296 -46.50 -26.54 -96.19
C VAL A 296 -45.19 -26.79 -95.44
N VAL A 297 -44.20 -27.40 -96.10
CA VAL A 297 -42.88 -27.64 -95.50
C VAL A 297 -42.20 -26.32 -95.14
N ALA A 298 -42.24 -25.31 -96.02
CA ALA A 298 -41.64 -24.01 -95.76
C ALA A 298 -42.29 -23.30 -94.56
N SER A 299 -43.61 -23.38 -94.41
CA SER A 299 -44.32 -22.85 -93.24
C SER A 299 -43.92 -23.55 -91.93
N GLU A 300 -43.74 -24.87 -91.96
CA GLU A 300 -43.30 -25.64 -90.80
C GLU A 300 -41.87 -25.29 -90.38
N VAL A 301 -40.96 -25.18 -91.34
CA VAL A 301 -39.57 -24.74 -91.10
C VAL A 301 -39.54 -23.31 -90.54
N MET A 302 -40.42 -22.42 -91.02
CA MET A 302 -40.53 -21.06 -90.50
C MET A 302 -40.97 -21.05 -89.02
N MET A 303 -41.99 -21.83 -88.65
CA MET A 303 -42.41 -21.97 -87.25
C MET A 303 -41.31 -22.54 -86.36
N LEU A 304 -40.65 -23.63 -86.79
CA LEU A 304 -39.52 -24.23 -86.07
C LEU A 304 -38.38 -23.23 -85.86
N ALA A 305 -38.07 -22.42 -86.87
CA ALA A 305 -37.03 -21.39 -86.76
C ALA A 305 -37.42 -20.28 -85.78
N GLN A 306 -38.67 -19.81 -85.78
CA GLN A 306 -39.17 -18.83 -84.81
C GLN A 306 -39.17 -19.38 -83.37
N GLU A 307 -39.59 -20.63 -83.19
CA GLU A 307 -39.58 -21.31 -81.90
C GLU A 307 -38.15 -21.50 -81.38
N THR A 308 -37.23 -21.91 -82.25
CA THR A 308 -35.79 -22.03 -81.92
C THR A 308 -35.21 -20.69 -81.49
N LYS A 309 -35.56 -19.60 -82.18
CA LYS A 309 -35.13 -18.24 -81.82
C LYS A 309 -35.65 -17.84 -80.44
N ARG A 310 -36.93 -18.09 -80.16
CA ARG A 310 -37.53 -17.82 -78.84
C ARG A 310 -36.81 -18.59 -77.73
N SER A 311 -36.58 -19.89 -77.92
CA SER A 311 -35.85 -20.70 -76.94
C SER A 311 -34.41 -20.23 -76.75
N ALA A 312 -33.73 -19.76 -77.80
CA ALA A 312 -32.41 -19.18 -77.67
C ALA A 312 -32.42 -17.88 -76.84
N ASP A 313 -33.40 -16.99 -77.06
CA ASP A 313 -33.54 -15.77 -76.25
C ASP A 313 -33.84 -16.08 -74.77
N GLU A 314 -34.66 -17.09 -74.48
CA GLU A 314 -34.93 -17.59 -73.11
C GLU A 314 -33.65 -18.14 -72.44
N ILE A 315 -32.86 -18.95 -73.16
CA ILE A 315 -31.57 -19.46 -72.66
C ILE A 315 -30.60 -18.31 -72.39
N SER A 316 -30.54 -17.30 -73.25
CA SER A 316 -29.68 -16.12 -73.04
C SER A 316 -30.08 -15.35 -71.78
N GLN A 317 -31.38 -15.18 -71.52
CA GLN A 317 -31.87 -14.53 -70.31
C GLN A 317 -31.54 -15.33 -69.04
N LEU A 318 -31.69 -16.66 -69.10
CA LEU A 318 -31.31 -17.54 -67.98
C LEU A 318 -29.79 -17.46 -67.71
N THR A 319 -28.98 -17.51 -68.77
CA THR A 319 -27.52 -17.43 -68.68
C THR A 319 -27.08 -16.11 -68.07
N ARG A 320 -27.73 -15.00 -68.41
CA ARG A 320 -27.46 -13.69 -67.79
C ARG A 320 -27.74 -13.70 -66.29
N THR A 321 -28.87 -14.26 -65.88
CA THR A 321 -29.22 -14.39 -64.46
C THR A 321 -28.19 -15.23 -63.70
N ILE A 322 -27.69 -16.30 -64.33
CA ILE A 322 -26.62 -17.14 -63.76
C ILE A 322 -25.31 -16.34 -63.58
N VAL A 323 -24.90 -15.56 -64.58
CA VAL A 323 -23.69 -14.70 -64.49
C VAL A 323 -23.83 -13.66 -63.38
N GLU A 324 -25.00 -13.02 -63.24
CA GLU A 324 -25.25 -12.07 -62.16
C GLU A 324 -25.15 -12.73 -60.77
N ALA A 325 -25.63 -13.97 -60.63
CA ALA A 325 -25.49 -14.74 -59.39
C ALA A 325 -24.03 -15.13 -59.11
N ILE A 326 -23.28 -15.57 -60.12
CA ILE A 326 -21.84 -15.90 -60.02
C ILE A 326 -21.05 -14.68 -59.52
N ASN A 327 -21.27 -13.51 -60.13
CA ASN A 327 -20.57 -12.28 -59.74
C ASN A 327 -20.87 -11.88 -58.30
N ARG A 328 -22.12 -12.03 -57.86
CA ARG A 328 -22.51 -11.77 -56.47
C ARG A 328 -21.85 -12.76 -55.50
N SER A 329 -21.78 -14.04 -55.86
CA SER A 329 -21.10 -15.06 -55.06
C SER A 329 -19.58 -14.84 -54.98
N ALA A 330 -18.95 -14.38 -56.07
CA ALA A 330 -17.53 -14.02 -56.08
C ALA A 330 -17.23 -12.82 -55.17
N ALA A 331 -18.08 -11.78 -55.21
CA ALA A 331 -17.95 -10.62 -54.33
C ALA A 331 -18.05 -11.01 -52.84
N LEU A 332 -19.00 -11.86 -52.48
CA LEU A 332 -19.14 -12.38 -51.10
C LEU A 332 -17.93 -13.22 -50.67
N ALA A 333 -17.37 -14.02 -51.58
CA ALA A 333 -16.16 -14.79 -51.30
C ALA A 333 -14.96 -13.86 -51.01
N TYR A 334 -14.80 -12.80 -51.81
CA TYR A 334 -13.77 -11.78 -51.62
C TYR A 334 -13.93 -11.03 -50.30
N GLU A 335 -15.13 -10.59 -49.96
CA GLU A 335 -15.42 -9.96 -48.66
C GLU A 335 -15.08 -10.91 -47.50
N GLY A 336 -15.47 -12.19 -47.59
CA GLY A 336 -15.15 -13.20 -46.59
C GLY A 336 -13.64 -13.43 -46.43
N LYS A 337 -12.86 -13.35 -47.51
CA LYS A 337 -11.39 -13.43 -47.48
C LYS A 337 -10.79 -12.23 -46.75
N VAL A 338 -11.22 -11.02 -47.07
CA VAL A 338 -10.76 -9.80 -46.40
C VAL A 338 -11.05 -9.85 -44.91
N GLU A 339 -12.28 -10.21 -44.52
CA GLU A 339 -12.69 -10.34 -43.12
C GLU A 339 -11.89 -11.40 -42.37
N ALA A 340 -11.61 -12.55 -43.01
CA ALA A 340 -10.78 -13.60 -42.43
C ALA A 340 -9.35 -13.12 -42.17
N THR A 341 -8.76 -12.36 -43.09
CA THR A 341 -7.40 -11.79 -42.90
C THR A 341 -7.35 -10.71 -41.83
N ALA A 342 -8.38 -9.85 -41.75
CA ALA A 342 -8.49 -8.86 -40.67
C ALA A 342 -8.65 -9.54 -39.31
N SER A 343 -9.46 -10.60 -39.25
CA SER A 343 -9.67 -11.39 -38.04
C SER A 343 -8.39 -12.12 -37.58
N ASP A 344 -7.58 -12.65 -38.51
CA ASP A 344 -6.27 -13.24 -38.19
C ASP A 344 -5.36 -12.22 -37.49
N ALA A 345 -5.33 -10.97 -37.97
CA ALA A 345 -4.55 -9.90 -37.33
C ALA A 345 -5.03 -9.59 -35.90
N CYS A 346 -6.35 -9.54 -35.67
CA CYS A 346 -6.93 -9.35 -34.33
C CYS A 346 -6.56 -10.50 -33.38
N VAL A 347 -6.58 -11.75 -33.86
CA VAL A 347 -6.20 -12.93 -33.08
C VAL A 347 -4.71 -12.93 -32.74
N GLN A 348 -3.85 -12.49 -33.66
CA GLN A 348 -2.43 -12.32 -33.36
C GLN A 348 -2.17 -11.29 -32.26
N GLU A 349 -2.93 -10.20 -32.23
CA GLU A 349 -2.81 -9.21 -31.16
C GLU A 349 -3.28 -9.78 -29.82
N ALA A 350 -4.39 -10.53 -29.80
CA ALA A 350 -4.79 -11.28 -28.62
C ALA A 350 -3.68 -12.25 -28.17
N GLY A 351 -3.01 -12.92 -29.10
CA GLY A 351 -1.85 -13.78 -28.82
C GLY A 351 -0.69 -13.04 -28.13
N ARG A 352 -0.43 -11.78 -28.50
CA ARG A 352 0.56 -10.94 -27.81
C ARG A 352 0.16 -10.60 -26.38
N VAL A 353 -1.12 -10.29 -26.16
CA VAL A 353 -1.66 -10.03 -24.81
C VAL A 353 -1.50 -11.27 -23.93
N PHE A 354 -1.85 -12.47 -24.41
CA PHE A 354 -1.64 -13.72 -23.69
C PHE A 354 -0.15 -13.98 -23.40
N ALA A 355 0.75 -13.71 -24.34
CA ALA A 355 2.19 -13.81 -24.08
C ALA A 355 2.66 -12.84 -22.97
N SER A 356 2.04 -11.66 -22.85
CA SER A 356 2.31 -10.72 -21.77
C SER A 356 1.76 -11.22 -20.43
N LEU A 357 0.56 -11.79 -20.41
CA LEU A 357 -0.02 -12.43 -19.23
C LEU A 357 0.86 -13.57 -18.71
N PHE A 358 1.41 -14.40 -19.60
CA PHE A 358 2.32 -15.48 -19.22
C PHE A 358 3.56 -14.95 -18.49
N ARG A 359 4.17 -13.88 -19.01
CA ARG A 359 5.33 -13.24 -18.37
C ARG A 359 4.96 -12.62 -17.02
N ALA A 360 3.78 -11.99 -16.93
CA ALA A 360 3.29 -11.42 -15.68
C ALA A 360 3.05 -12.51 -14.62
N ALA A 361 2.46 -13.64 -14.99
CA ALA A 361 2.26 -14.79 -14.12
C ALA A 361 3.58 -15.37 -13.61
N ALA A 362 4.56 -15.56 -14.50
CA ALA A 362 5.90 -16.03 -14.14
C ALA A 362 6.62 -15.05 -13.19
N SER A 363 6.51 -13.75 -13.45
CA SER A 363 7.07 -12.72 -12.55
C SER A 363 6.37 -12.71 -11.20
N SER A 364 5.04 -12.87 -11.16
CA SER A 364 4.26 -12.95 -9.93
C SER A 364 4.68 -14.13 -9.07
N ARG A 365 4.87 -15.30 -9.68
CA ARG A 365 5.41 -16.49 -9.01
C ARG A 365 6.78 -16.20 -8.40
N SER A 366 7.72 -15.65 -9.17
CA SER A 366 9.07 -15.33 -8.67
C SER A 366 9.04 -14.30 -7.52
N SER A 367 8.21 -13.27 -7.62
CA SER A 367 8.01 -12.31 -6.52
C SER A 367 7.47 -12.98 -5.26
N THR A 368 6.56 -13.94 -5.41
CA THR A 368 5.97 -14.68 -4.30
C THR A 368 7.00 -15.58 -3.61
N GLU A 369 7.85 -16.27 -4.38
CA GLU A 369 8.98 -17.04 -3.85
C GLU A 369 9.97 -16.15 -3.07
N LEU A 370 10.28 -14.95 -3.58
CA LEU A 370 11.12 -13.97 -2.91
C LEU A 370 10.49 -13.46 -1.60
N ILE A 371 9.18 -13.17 -1.60
CA ILE A 371 8.44 -12.78 -0.39
C ILE A 371 8.51 -13.90 0.64
N GLY A 372 8.26 -15.15 0.24
CA GLY A 372 8.37 -16.31 1.13
C GLY A 372 9.75 -16.41 1.79
N SER A 373 10.82 -16.32 0.99
CA SER A 373 12.20 -16.39 1.52
C SER A 373 12.57 -15.22 2.45
N SER A 374 12.06 -14.02 2.16
CA SER A 374 12.32 -12.81 2.95
C SER A 374 11.53 -12.85 4.26
N THR A 375 10.30 -13.35 4.22
CA THR A 375 9.42 -13.57 5.37
C THR A 375 10.08 -14.57 6.34
N GLU A 376 10.64 -15.67 5.84
CA GLU A 376 11.32 -16.67 6.66
C GLU A 376 12.54 -16.08 7.40
N LYS A 377 13.37 -15.29 6.71
CA LYS A 377 14.52 -14.61 7.32
C LYS A 377 14.09 -13.59 8.38
N ALA A 378 13.07 -12.80 8.07
CA ALA A 378 12.55 -11.80 8.99
C ALA A 378 11.88 -12.44 10.22
N TYR A 379 11.23 -13.59 10.05
CA TYR A 379 10.70 -14.40 11.15
C TYR A 379 11.80 -14.89 12.08
N ALA A 380 12.91 -15.42 11.54
CA ALA A 380 14.05 -15.83 12.36
C ALA A 380 14.63 -14.68 13.21
N HIS A 381 14.74 -13.48 12.63
CA HIS A 381 15.15 -12.28 13.37
C HIS A 381 14.14 -11.89 14.46
N MET A 382 12.84 -11.99 14.17
CA MET A 382 11.78 -11.72 15.16
C MET A 382 11.87 -12.67 16.36
N THR A 383 12.06 -13.97 16.11
CA THR A 383 12.24 -14.95 17.17
C THR A 383 13.46 -14.62 18.04
N GLN A 384 14.56 -14.15 17.44
CA GLN A 384 15.72 -13.68 18.20
C GLN A 384 15.38 -12.48 19.09
N VAL A 385 14.71 -11.46 18.57
CA VAL A 385 14.28 -10.28 19.33
C VAL A 385 13.34 -10.69 20.48
N SER A 386 12.40 -11.58 20.23
CA SER A 386 11.49 -12.12 21.25
C SER A 386 12.26 -12.81 22.38
N ASN A 387 13.27 -13.62 22.05
CA ASN A 387 14.15 -14.27 23.03
C ASN A 387 14.98 -13.25 23.84
N GLU A 388 15.49 -12.19 23.21
CA GLU A 388 16.23 -11.13 23.89
C GLU A 388 15.35 -10.35 24.88
N ILE A 389 14.10 -10.05 24.50
CA ILE A 389 13.10 -9.44 25.38
C ILE A 389 12.78 -10.35 26.57
N GLY A 390 12.60 -11.66 26.33
CA GLY A 390 12.38 -12.63 27.39
C GLY A 390 13.51 -12.65 28.41
N LYS A 391 14.77 -12.64 27.95
CA LYS A 391 15.96 -12.56 28.82
C LYS A 391 16.01 -11.24 29.62
N LEU A 392 15.65 -10.11 29.00
CA LEU A 392 15.59 -8.83 29.70
C LEU A 392 14.58 -8.90 30.84
N LEU A 393 13.35 -9.35 30.57
CA LEU A 393 12.31 -9.51 31.60
C LEU A 393 12.76 -10.44 32.73
N GLU A 394 13.36 -11.58 32.42
CA GLU A 394 13.86 -12.52 33.41
C GLU A 394 14.97 -11.89 34.29
N SER A 395 15.88 -11.12 33.70
CA SER A 395 16.91 -10.39 34.44
C SER A 395 16.33 -9.32 35.40
N TYR A 396 15.21 -8.70 35.03
CA TYR A 396 14.50 -7.74 35.91
C TYR A 396 13.90 -8.44 37.12
N PHE A 397 13.17 -9.54 36.91
CA PHE A 397 12.53 -10.27 38.01
C PHE A 397 13.55 -10.90 38.97
N LEU A 398 14.70 -11.37 38.49
CA LEU A 398 15.80 -11.84 39.34
C LEU A 398 16.43 -10.72 40.20
N HIS A 399 16.37 -9.47 39.74
CA HIS A 399 16.89 -8.33 40.50
C HIS A 399 15.93 -7.85 41.61
N GLU A 400 14.62 -8.06 41.45
CA GLU A 400 13.63 -7.81 42.50
C GLU A 400 13.65 -8.88 43.59
N VAL A 401 13.79 -10.16 43.22
CA VAL A 401 13.83 -11.28 44.20
C VAL A 401 15.07 -11.22 45.11
N ASN A 402 16.18 -10.66 44.64
CA ASN A 402 17.40 -10.46 45.45
C ASN A 402 17.34 -9.22 46.37
N LYS A 403 16.25 -8.43 46.35
CA LYS A 403 16.05 -7.26 47.23
C LYS A 403 15.12 -7.51 48.42
N THR A 404 14.39 -8.63 48.44
CA THR A 404 13.67 -9.16 49.61
C THR A 404 14.54 -10.14 50.37
#